data_AF-A0A6D0IH85-F1
#
_entry.id   AF-A0A6D0IH85-F1
#
_cell.length_a   1.000
_cell.length_b   1.000
_cell.length_c   1.000
_cell.angle_alpha   90.00
_cell.angle_beta   90.00
_cell.angle_gamma   90.00
#
_symmetry.space_group_name_H-M   'P 1'
#
loop_
_entity.id
_entity.type
_entity.pdbx_description
1 polymer ?
#
loop_
_entity_poly.entity_id
_entity_poly.type
_entity_poly.pdbx_seq_one_letter_code
_entity_poly.pdbx_strand_id
1 'polypeptide(L)' 'MTQFNPVDHPHRRYNPLTGQWILVSPHRAKRPWQGAQETPAKQVLPAHD' A
#
# COMPACT_ATOMS: atom_id res chain seq x y z
N MET A 1 -27.13 10.21 4.74
CA MET A 1 -26.09 9.44 4.01
C MET A 1 -24.77 10.17 4.20
N THR A 2 -23.71 9.48 4.62
CA THR A 2 -22.39 10.11 4.78
C THR A 2 -21.76 10.34 3.40
N GLN A 3 -21.17 11.52 3.18
CA GLN A 3 -20.49 11.85 1.93
C GLN A 3 -19.27 10.95 1.75
N PHE A 4 -19.01 10.49 0.53
CA PHE A 4 -17.82 9.72 0.24
C PHE A 4 -16.53 10.55 0.46
N ASN A 5 -15.59 10.02 1.24
CA ASN A 5 -14.23 10.55 1.39
C ASN A 5 -13.20 9.46 1.03
N PRO A 6 -12.38 9.63 -0.02
CA PRO A 6 -11.39 8.62 -0.41
C PRO A 6 -10.29 8.38 0.63
N VAL A 7 -10.08 9.32 1.58
CA VAL A 7 -9.10 9.17 2.67
C VAL A 7 -9.56 8.13 3.70
N ASP A 8 -10.87 8.00 3.91
CA ASP A 8 -11.44 7.15 4.95
C ASP A 8 -12.17 5.92 4.38
N HIS A 9 -12.83 6.09 3.23
CA HIS A 9 -13.69 5.07 2.66
C HIS A 9 -12.94 4.16 1.67
N PRO A 10 -13.15 2.83 1.74
CA PRO A 10 -12.62 1.90 0.76
C PRO A 10 -13.09 2.22 -0.66
N HIS A 11 -12.20 2.08 -1.63
CA HIS A 11 -12.48 2.36 -3.05
C HIS A 11 -11.50 1.60 -3.96
N ARG A 12 -11.68 1.70 -5.29
CA ARG A 12 -10.78 1.11 -6.27
C ARG A 12 -10.16 2.19 -7.15
N ARG A 13 -8.89 2.02 -7.53
CA ARG A 13 -8.18 2.89 -8.50
C ARG A 13 -7.75 2.05 -9.69
N TYR A 14 -8.00 2.54 -10.90
CA TYR A 14 -7.58 1.87 -12.13
C TYR A 14 -6.12 2.20 -12.44
N ASN A 15 -5.33 1.18 -12.80
CA ASN A 15 -3.99 1.33 -13.34
C ASN A 15 -4.04 1.14 -14.87
N PRO A 16 -3.85 2.22 -15.66
CA PRO A 16 -3.93 2.15 -17.11
C PRO A 16 -2.76 1.39 -17.76
N LEU A 17 -1.62 1.26 -17.08
CA LEU A 17 -0.46 0.53 -17.60
C LEU A 17 -0.67 -0.98 -17.59
N THR A 18 -1.39 -1.49 -16.59
CA THR A 18 -1.65 -2.93 -16.44
C THR A 18 -3.09 -3.31 -16.79
N GLY A 19 -3.98 -2.34 -16.99
CA GLY A 19 -5.40 -2.57 -17.23
C GLY A 19 -6.16 -3.12 -16.01
N GLN A 20 -5.60 -2.97 -14.81
CA GLN A 20 -6.11 -3.59 -13.60
C GLN A 20 -6.65 -2.58 -12.60
N TRP A 21 -7.53 -3.06 -11.71
CA TRP A 21 -8.06 -2.27 -10.61
C TRP A 21 -7.41 -2.68 -9.30
N ILE A 22 -6.99 -1.68 -8.52
CA ILE A 22 -6.37 -1.86 -7.22
C ILE A 22 -7.39 -1.49 -6.14
N LEU A 23 -7.60 -2.37 -5.17
CA LEU A 23 -8.41 -2.09 -3.98
C LEU A 23 -7.60 -1.23 -3.00
N VAL A 24 -8.20 -0.12 -2.56
CA VAL A 24 -7.67 0.78 -1.54
C VAL A 24 -8.53 0.64 -0.29
N SER A 25 -7.90 0.28 0.83
CA SER A 25 -8.54 0.18 2.14
C SER A 25 -7.72 0.99 3.16
N PRO A 26 -8.03 2.29 3.36
CA PRO A 26 -7.13 3.23 4.05
C PRO A 26 -6.72 2.86 5.47
N HIS A 27 -7.50 2.03 6.17
CA HIS A 27 -7.27 1.69 7.57
C HIS A 27 -6.74 0.27 7.81
N ARG A 28 -6.46 -0.49 6.74
CA ARG A 28 -6.08 -1.91 6.81
C ARG A 28 -4.87 -2.17 7.71
N ALA A 29 -3.88 -1.27 7.70
CA ALA A 29 -2.67 -1.40 8.50
C ALA A 29 -2.86 -1.08 10.00
N LYS A 30 -4.01 -0.55 10.42
CA LYS A 30 -4.31 -0.32 11.85
C LYS A 30 -4.59 -1.63 12.61
N ARG A 31 -4.81 -2.74 11.89
CA ARG A 31 -5.01 -4.06 12.52
C ARG A 31 -3.69 -4.50 13.18
N PRO A 32 -3.70 -4.97 14.44
CA PRO A 32 -2.50 -5.46 15.10
C PRO A 32 -1.82 -6.54 14.25
N TRP A 33 -0.53 -6.35 13.98
CA TRP A 33 0.29 -7.33 13.28
C TRP A 33 0.88 -8.33 14.29
N GLN A 34 0.65 -9.62 14.05
CA GLN A 34 1.18 -10.73 14.85
C GLN A 34 1.93 -11.76 13.96
N GLY A 35 2.20 -11.39 12.71
CA GLY A 35 2.90 -12.25 11.76
C GLY A 35 4.42 -12.05 11.77
N ALA A 36 5.06 -12.49 10.69
CA ALA A 36 6.51 -12.40 10.53
C ALA A 36 7.05 -10.97 10.54
N GLN A 37 8.29 -10.81 11.00
CA GLN A 37 9.08 -9.59 10.84
C GLN A 37 10.26 -9.89 9.93
N GLU A 38 10.33 -9.19 8.80
CA GLU A 38 11.41 -9.36 7.83
C GLU A 38 12.72 -8.75 8.33
N THR A 39 13.85 -9.34 7.92
CA THR A 39 15.17 -8.75 8.20
C THR A 39 15.38 -7.55 7.28
N PRO A 40 15.82 -6.38 7.79
CA PRO A 40 16.07 -5.23 6.93
C PRO A 40 17.14 -5.56 5.88
N ALA A 41 16.91 -5.08 4.66
CA ALA A 41 17.87 -5.28 3.57
C ALA A 41 19.20 -4.58 3.89
N LYS A 42 20.33 -5.28 3.68
CA LYS A 42 21.64 -4.62 3.64
C LYS A 42 21.72 -3.86 2.33
N GLN A 43 21.65 -2.54 2.40
CA GLN A 43 21.74 -1.68 1.24
C GLN A 43 23.21 -1.62 0.79
N VAL A 44 23.58 -2.46 -0.18
CA VAL A 44 24.87 -2.36 -0.87
C VAL A 44 24.62 -1.49 -2.11
N LEU A 45 24.97 -0.21 -2.01
CA LEU A 45 24.94 0.68 -3.16
C LEU A 45 26.20 0.44 -4.01
N PRO A 46 26.10 0.45 -5.35
CA PRO A 46 27.28 0.47 -6.21
C PRO A 46 28.10 1.74 -5.96
N ALA A 47 29.42 1.61 -5.97
CA ALA A 47 30.31 2.76 -6.06
C ALA A 47 30.16 3.34 -7.47
N HIS A 48 29.81 4.62 -7.57
CA HIS A 48 29.77 5.36 -8.82
C HIS A 48 31.05 6.20 -8.92
N ASP A 49 31.69 6.22 -10.10
CA ASP A 49 32.83 7.10 -10.45
C ASP A 49 32.36 8.48 -10.91
#